data_AF-A0A9J6GBM2-F1
#
_entry.id   AF-A0A9J6GBM2-F1
#
_cell.length_a   1.000
_cell.length_b   1.000
_cell.length_c   1.000
_cell.angle_alpha   90.00
_cell.angle_beta   90.00
_cell.angle_gamma   90.00
#
_symmetry.space_group_name_H-M   'P 1'
#
loop_
_entity.id
_entity.type
_entity.pdbx_description
1 polymer ?
#
loop_
_entity_poly.entity_id
_entity_poly.type
_entity_poly.pdbx_seq_one_letter_code
_entity_poly.pdbx_strand_id
1 'polypeptide(L)'
;MASAMTDAVYAAKYKWTQRDIDAWNRSSACMKQKGLPDGSGNELDPLKRTLALAAVVMAQEKVTGESGAIVLRDLLELSSTQLLFAAWCHLECGKAFGPKLCNDPIRELPSFGEAFKCSADAPMGTNSPCTSDLMQA
;
A
#
# COMPACT_ATOMS: atom_id res chain seq x y z
N MET A 1 10.08 6.06 -8.45
CA MET A 1 9.71 6.72 -7.18
C MET A 1 9.23 5.72 -6.13
N ALA A 2 8.26 4.83 -6.40
CA ALA A 2 7.85 3.77 -5.45
C ALA A 2 9.05 2.93 -4.94
N SER A 3 9.96 2.52 -5.84
CA SER A 3 11.18 1.78 -5.45
C SER A 3 12.11 2.55 -4.50
N ALA A 4 12.20 3.88 -4.58
CA ALA A 4 13.12 4.66 -3.73
C ALA A 4 12.64 4.76 -2.27
N MET A 5 11.33 4.93 -2.05
CA MET A 5 10.76 4.90 -0.68
C MET A 5 10.85 3.49 -0.10
N THR A 6 10.55 2.49 -0.91
CA THR A 6 10.76 1.08 -0.62
C THR A 6 12.20 0.78 -0.18
N ASP A 7 13.18 1.29 -0.91
CA ASP A 7 14.60 1.08 -0.61
C ASP A 7 15.02 1.83 0.66
N ALA A 8 14.45 3.02 0.93
CA ALA A 8 14.70 3.75 2.16
C ALA A 8 14.16 3.02 3.41
N VAL A 9 12.94 2.46 3.34
CA VAL A 9 12.36 1.66 4.43
C VAL A 9 13.20 0.40 4.67
N TYR A 10 13.61 -0.28 3.61
CA TYR A 10 14.43 -1.49 3.72
C TYR A 10 15.86 -1.19 4.17
N ALA A 11 16.44 -0.07 3.74
CA ALA A 11 17.77 0.38 4.15
C ALA A 11 17.83 0.69 5.66
N ALA A 12 16.71 1.04 6.29
CA ALA A 12 16.62 1.25 7.73
C ALA A 12 16.49 -0.04 8.56
N LYS A 13 16.54 -1.23 7.93
CA LYS A 13 16.35 -2.53 8.61
C LYS A 13 17.33 -2.79 9.77
N TYR A 14 18.51 -2.19 9.76
CA TYR A 14 19.47 -2.29 10.88
C TYR A 14 18.96 -1.65 12.19
N LYS A 15 17.92 -0.81 12.13
CA LYS A 15 17.28 -0.19 13.30
C LYS A 15 16.07 -0.99 13.81
N TRP A 16 15.72 -2.08 13.14
CA TRP A 16 14.53 -2.85 13.48
C TRP A 16 14.75 -3.66 14.74
N THR A 17 13.70 -3.72 15.56
CA THR A 17 13.65 -4.64 16.69
C THR A 17 13.43 -6.07 16.19
N GLN A 18 13.68 -7.06 17.06
CA GLN A 18 13.37 -8.46 16.72
C GLN A 18 11.87 -8.64 16.39
N ARG A 19 11.00 -7.89 17.06
CA ARG A 19 9.55 -7.89 16.80
C ARG A 19 9.25 -7.44 15.37
N ASP A 20 9.89 -6.39 14.89
CA ASP A 20 9.70 -5.86 13.53
C ASP A 20 10.18 -6.86 12.47
N ILE A 21 11.31 -7.52 12.75
CA ILE A 21 11.86 -8.58 11.88
C ILE A 21 10.90 -9.77 11.80
N ASP A 22 10.33 -10.19 12.93
CA ASP A 22 9.38 -11.30 12.96
C ASP A 22 8.07 -10.94 12.25
N ALA A 23 7.56 -9.73 12.46
CA ALA A 23 6.40 -9.21 11.74
C ALA A 23 6.66 -9.17 10.22
N TRP A 24 7.83 -8.68 9.80
CA TRP A 24 8.24 -8.69 8.40
C TRP A 24 8.24 -10.08 7.79
N ASN A 25 8.82 -11.06 8.48
CA ASN A 25 8.91 -12.43 8.00
C ASN A 25 7.51 -13.07 7.85
N ARG A 26 6.60 -12.84 8.81
CA ARG A 26 5.21 -13.31 8.72
C ARG A 26 4.46 -12.66 7.55
N SER A 27 4.56 -11.34 7.40
CA SER A 27 3.92 -10.62 6.30
C SER A 27 4.46 -11.05 4.95
N SER A 28 5.78 -11.24 4.82
CA SER A 28 6.41 -11.74 3.61
C SER A 28 5.91 -13.15 3.26
N ALA A 29 5.85 -14.05 4.23
CA ALA A 29 5.33 -15.40 4.01
C ALA A 29 3.85 -15.39 3.58
N CYS A 30 3.02 -14.53 4.19
CA CYS A 30 1.62 -14.36 3.80
C CYS A 30 1.49 -13.85 2.35
N MET A 31 2.25 -12.83 1.96
CA MET A 31 2.24 -12.28 0.59
C MET A 31 2.65 -13.33 -0.45
N LYS A 32 3.63 -14.19 -0.12
CA LYS A 32 4.02 -15.32 -0.96
C LYS A 32 2.89 -16.33 -1.11
N GLN A 33 2.23 -16.71 -0.02
CA GLN A 33 1.09 -17.63 -0.06
C GLN A 33 -0.08 -17.11 -0.91
N LYS A 34 -0.34 -15.80 -0.88
CA LYS A 34 -1.37 -15.17 -1.72
C LYS A 34 -1.03 -15.13 -3.21
N GLY A 35 0.15 -15.58 -3.62
CA GLY A 35 0.52 -15.59 -5.04
C GLY A 35 0.59 -14.16 -5.61
N LEU A 36 1.12 -13.22 -4.83
CA LEU A 36 1.36 -11.85 -5.24
C LEU A 36 2.78 -11.62 -5.80
N PRO A 37 3.52 -12.53 -6.48
CA PRO A 37 4.83 -12.16 -6.99
C PRO A 37 4.67 -11.10 -8.07
N ASP A 38 5.47 -10.04 -8.03
CA ASP A 38 5.58 -9.16 -9.17
C ASP A 38 6.05 -9.99 -10.37
N GLY A 39 5.67 -9.63 -11.59
CA GLY A 39 6.08 -10.38 -12.78
C GLY A 39 7.60 -10.42 -13.03
N SER A 40 8.41 -9.92 -12.09
CA SER A 40 9.88 -9.92 -12.11
C SER A 40 10.51 -11.05 -11.28
N GLY A 41 9.71 -11.80 -10.51
CA GLY A 41 10.19 -12.87 -9.63
C GLY A 41 10.81 -12.36 -8.31
N ASN A 42 10.63 -11.07 -7.99
CA ASN A 42 11.13 -10.50 -6.75
C ASN A 42 10.04 -10.51 -5.68
N GLU A 43 10.05 -11.57 -4.87
CA GLU A 43 8.99 -11.87 -3.89
C GLU A 43 8.80 -10.81 -2.79
N LEU A 44 9.73 -9.86 -2.64
CA LEU A 44 9.66 -8.81 -1.62
C LEU A 44 9.11 -7.47 -2.14
N ASP A 45 9.07 -7.25 -3.46
CA ASP A 45 8.59 -5.98 -4.05
C ASP A 45 7.12 -5.65 -3.67
N PRO A 46 6.18 -6.61 -3.64
CA PRO A 46 4.80 -6.35 -3.25
C PRO A 46 4.69 -5.81 -1.81
N LEU A 47 5.31 -6.49 -0.84
CA LEU A 47 5.31 -6.07 0.57
C LEU A 47 5.91 -4.68 0.74
N LYS A 48 7.04 -4.45 0.08
CA LYS A 48 7.74 -3.16 0.06
C LYS A 48 6.87 -2.03 -0.49
N ARG A 49 6.13 -2.27 -1.57
CA ARG A 49 5.20 -1.30 -2.17
C ARG A 49 4.01 -1.03 -1.27
N THR A 50 3.43 -2.07 -0.66
CA THR A 50 2.33 -1.93 0.30
C THR A 50 2.75 -1.04 1.47
N LEU A 51 3.92 -1.28 2.06
CA LEU A 51 4.42 -0.46 3.18
C LEU A 51 4.71 0.98 2.76
N ALA A 52 5.30 1.19 1.57
CA ALA A 52 5.54 2.53 1.05
C ALA A 52 4.22 3.28 0.85
N LEU A 53 3.22 2.66 0.25
CA LEU A 53 1.90 3.26 0.07
C LEU A 53 1.20 3.52 1.41
N ALA A 54 1.30 2.60 2.38
CA ALA A 54 0.78 2.81 3.74
C ALA A 54 1.40 4.03 4.41
N ALA A 55 2.73 4.20 4.32
CA ALA A 55 3.43 5.36 4.85
C ALA A 55 2.96 6.67 4.18
N VAL A 56 2.71 6.64 2.87
CA VAL A 56 2.18 7.79 2.13
C VAL A 56 0.75 8.11 2.57
N VAL A 57 -0.12 7.12 2.76
CA VAL A 57 -1.49 7.31 3.25
C VAL A 57 -1.47 7.94 4.65
N MET A 58 -0.69 7.39 5.59
CA MET A 58 -0.56 7.96 6.94
C MET A 58 -0.02 9.39 6.93
N ALA A 59 0.98 9.68 6.08
CA ALA A 59 1.51 11.02 5.93
C ALA A 59 0.47 11.98 5.33
N GLN A 60 -0.30 11.53 4.34
CA GLN A 60 -1.38 12.31 3.74
C GLN A 60 -2.46 12.64 4.75
N GLU A 61 -2.92 11.66 5.53
CA GLU A 61 -3.93 11.87 6.58
C GLU A 61 -3.45 12.92 7.59
N LYS A 62 -2.20 12.81 8.04
CA LYS A 62 -1.58 13.80 8.93
C LYS A 62 -1.56 15.20 8.32
N VAL A 63 -1.08 15.33 7.08
CA VAL A 63 -0.98 16.64 6.40
C VAL A 63 -2.35 17.24 6.13
N THR A 64 -3.34 16.46 5.67
CA THR A 64 -4.68 16.97 5.39
C THR A 64 -5.48 17.29 6.65
N GLY A 65 -5.22 16.58 7.75
CA GLY A 65 -5.79 16.91 9.06
C GLY A 65 -5.29 18.26 9.59
N GLU A 66 -4.05 18.63 9.26
CA GLU A 66 -3.43 19.89 9.69
C GLU A 66 -3.66 21.05 8.69
N SER A 67 -3.71 20.76 7.38
CA SER A 67 -3.69 21.78 6.30
C SER A 67 -4.97 21.87 5.46
N GLY A 68 -5.97 21.03 5.74
CA GLY A 68 -7.20 20.92 4.95
C GLY A 68 -7.09 19.95 3.77
N ALA A 69 -8.24 19.55 3.22
CA ALA A 69 -8.33 18.58 2.13
C ALA A 69 -7.86 19.17 0.78
N ILE A 70 -7.20 18.34 -0.04
CA ILE A 70 -6.88 18.70 -1.43
C ILE A 70 -8.16 18.61 -2.25
N VAL A 71 -8.55 19.73 -2.88
CA VAL A 71 -9.74 19.82 -3.73
C VAL A 71 -9.29 19.97 -5.19
N LEU A 72 -9.58 18.97 -6.02
CA LEU A 72 -9.43 19.06 -7.48
C LEU A 72 -10.78 19.48 -8.07
N ARG A 73 -10.82 20.62 -8.77
CA ARG A 73 -12.07 21.31 -9.20
C ARG A 73 -13.03 20.44 -10.02
N ASP A 74 -12.53 19.41 -10.70
CA ASP A 74 -13.32 18.51 -11.54
C ASP A 74 -13.52 17.10 -10.94
N LEU A 75 -12.99 16.85 -9.73
CA LEU A 75 -13.10 15.57 -9.02
C LEU A 75 -13.64 15.77 -7.59
N LEU A 76 -14.59 16.70 -7.44
CA LEU A 76 -15.17 17.10 -6.15
C LEU A 76 -15.86 15.94 -5.39
N GLU A 77 -16.22 14.87 -6.10
CA GLU A 77 -16.88 13.70 -5.52
C GLU A 77 -15.90 12.75 -4.83
N LEU A 78 -14.59 12.92 -5.05
CA LEU A 78 -13.55 12.06 -4.47
C LEU A 78 -12.89 12.72 -3.25
N SER A 79 -12.73 11.94 -2.18
CA SER A 79 -11.94 12.34 -1.02
C SER A 79 -10.45 12.42 -1.35
N SER A 80 -9.66 13.14 -0.55
CA SER A 80 -8.20 13.20 -0.74
C SER A 80 -7.55 11.80 -0.70
N THR A 81 -8.07 10.88 0.11
CA THR A 81 -7.61 9.49 0.17
C THR A 81 -7.97 8.72 -1.10
N GLN A 82 -9.18 8.89 -1.64
CA GLN A 82 -9.57 8.27 -2.92
C GLN A 82 -8.71 8.79 -4.08
N LEU A 83 -8.43 10.10 -4.10
CA LEU A 83 -7.53 10.72 -5.08
C LEU A 83 -6.09 10.18 -4.98
N LEU A 84 -5.60 9.95 -3.77
CA LEU A 84 -4.28 9.36 -3.55
C LEU A 84 -4.18 7.97 -4.18
N PHE A 85 -5.16 7.10 -3.95
CA PHE A 85 -5.17 5.76 -4.54
C PHE A 85 -5.34 5.79 -6.07
N ALA A 86 -6.18 6.69 -6.59
CA ALA A 86 -6.30 6.91 -8.03
C ALA A 86 -4.96 7.36 -8.64
N ALA A 87 -4.27 8.30 -8.00
CA ALA A 87 -2.96 8.78 -8.44
C ALA A 87 -1.90 7.67 -8.39
N TRP A 88 -1.88 6.84 -7.34
CA TRP A 88 -1.00 5.67 -7.25
C TRP A 88 -1.16 4.75 -8.46
N CYS A 89 -2.40 4.38 -8.79
CA CYS A 89 -2.67 3.52 -9.93
C CYS A 89 -2.36 4.18 -11.27
N HIS A 90 -2.59 5.49 -11.40
CA HIS A 90 -2.26 6.24 -12.59
C HIS A 90 -0.75 6.19 -12.93
N LEU A 91 0.12 6.18 -11.92
CA LEU A 91 1.58 6.06 -12.11
C LEU A 91 2.03 4.71 -12.70
N GLU A 92 1.15 3.71 -12.67
CA GLU A 92 1.44 2.35 -13.17
C GLU A 92 0.74 2.08 -14.52
N CYS A 93 -0.13 2.97 -15.00
CA CYS A 93 -0.79 2.84 -16.30
C CYS A 93 0.23 2.74 -17.46
N GLY A 94 -0.03 1.81 -18.39
CA GLY A 94 0.81 1.59 -19.58
C GLY A 94 2.04 0.71 -19.35
N LYS A 95 2.33 0.27 -18.11
CA LYS A 95 3.42 -0.68 -17.82
C LYS A 95 2.95 -2.13 -18.00
N ALA A 96 3.88 -3.02 -18.38
CA ALA A 96 3.62 -4.45 -18.63
C ALA A 96 2.95 -5.19 -17.46
N PHE A 97 3.14 -4.73 -16.22
CA PHE A 97 2.51 -5.27 -15.00
C PHE A 97 1.71 -4.21 -14.23
N GLY A 98 1.38 -3.08 -14.88
CA GLY A 98 0.74 -1.92 -14.26
C GLY A 98 -0.47 -2.26 -13.38
N PRO A 99 -1.46 -3.04 -13.88
CA PRO A 99 -2.61 -3.43 -13.09
C PRO A 99 -2.25 -4.18 -11.80
N LYS A 100 -1.25 -5.07 -11.86
CA LYS A 100 -0.81 -5.83 -10.68
C LYS A 100 -0.06 -4.93 -9.69
N LEU A 101 0.82 -4.08 -10.19
CA LEU A 101 1.58 -3.10 -9.38
C LEU A 101 0.70 -2.05 -8.70
N CYS A 102 -0.46 -1.75 -9.29
CA CYS A 102 -1.51 -0.91 -8.70
C CYS A 102 -2.34 -1.70 -7.68
N ASN A 103 -2.91 -2.84 -8.09
CA ASN A 103 -3.96 -3.51 -7.31
C ASN A 103 -3.43 -4.27 -6.10
N ASP A 104 -2.30 -4.98 -6.24
CA ASP A 104 -1.81 -5.87 -5.18
C ASP A 104 -1.45 -5.08 -3.90
N PRO A 105 -0.74 -3.94 -3.97
CA PRO A 105 -0.46 -3.15 -2.78
C PRO A 105 -1.73 -2.59 -2.13
N ILE A 106 -2.65 -2.09 -2.95
CA ILE A 106 -3.89 -1.45 -2.49
C ILE A 106 -4.82 -2.43 -1.78
N ARG A 107 -4.92 -3.67 -2.29
CA ARG A 107 -5.72 -4.74 -1.68
C ARG A 107 -5.31 -5.04 -0.24
N GLU A 108 -4.07 -4.82 0.12
CA GLU A 108 -3.55 -5.11 1.46
C GLU A 108 -3.73 -3.92 2.43
N LEU A 109 -4.35 -2.83 2.00
CA LEU A 109 -4.59 -1.63 2.83
C LEU A 109 -6.06 -1.51 3.24
N PRO A 110 -6.39 -1.64 4.53
CA PRO A 110 -7.76 -1.42 5.02
C PRO A 110 -8.30 -0.03 4.67
N SER A 111 -7.44 1.00 4.68
CA SER A 111 -7.81 2.38 4.34
C SER A 111 -8.34 2.53 2.92
N PHE A 112 -7.94 1.67 1.98
CA PHE A 112 -8.56 1.64 0.65
C PHE A 112 -9.98 1.11 0.71
N GLY A 113 -10.20 -0.02 1.37
CA GLY A 113 -11.52 -0.62 1.52
C GLY A 113 -12.51 0.32 2.20
N GLU A 114 -12.05 1.04 3.24
CA GLU A 114 -12.82 2.07 3.93
C GLU A 114 -13.14 3.27 3.02
N ALA A 115 -12.13 3.81 2.32
CA ALA A 115 -12.29 4.97 1.45
C ALA A 115 -13.25 4.71 0.27
N PHE A 116 -13.25 3.51 -0.30
CA PHE A 116 -14.13 3.13 -1.40
C PHE A 116 -15.36 2.33 -0.98
N LYS A 117 -15.55 2.10 0.33
CA LYS A 117 -16.64 1.29 0.90
C LYS A 117 -16.73 -0.09 0.24
N CYS A 118 -15.58 -0.71 -0.03
CA CYS A 118 -15.53 -2.05 -0.59
C CYS A 118 -16.04 -3.07 0.42
N SER A 119 -16.84 -4.05 -0.04
CA SER A 119 -17.12 -5.21 0.79
C SER A 119 -15.88 -6.10 0.90
N ALA A 120 -15.78 -6.74 2.06
CA ALA A 120 -14.91 -7.86 2.38
C ALA A 120 -14.66 -8.85 1.23
N ASP A 121 -15.75 -9.26 0.56
CA ASP A 121 -15.75 -10.31 -0.47
C ASP A 121 -15.55 -9.74 -1.89
N ALA A 122 -15.43 -8.42 -2.04
CA ALA A 122 -15.15 -7.82 -3.33
C ALA A 122 -13.74 -8.21 -3.81
N PRO A 123 -13.49 -8.26 -5.12
CA PRO A 123 -12.16 -8.54 -5.67
C PRO A 123 -11.04 -7.61 -5.17
N MET A 124 -11.40 -6.41 -4.68
CA MET A 124 -10.48 -5.44 -4.11
C MET A 124 -10.61 -5.29 -2.58
N GLY A 125 -11.50 -6.06 -1.95
CA GLY A 125 -11.59 -6.17 -0.50
C GLY A 125 -10.60 -7.18 0.06
N THR A 126 -10.16 -6.98 1.30
CA THR A 126 -9.38 -7.97 2.04
C THR A 126 -9.91 -8.10 3.47
N ASN A 127 -10.19 -9.33 3.88
CA ASN A 127 -10.53 -9.66 5.28
C ASN A 127 -9.30 -10.06 6.10
N SER A 128 -8.17 -10.28 5.44
CA SER A 128 -6.95 -10.75 6.08
C SER A 128 -5.74 -10.10 5.39
N PRO A 129 -5.47 -8.82 5.67
CA PRO A 129 -4.29 -8.14 5.14
C PRO A 129 -3.02 -8.77 5.73
N CYS A 130 -2.08 -9.13 4.86
CA CYS A 130 -0.79 -9.68 5.24
C CYS A 130 0.07 -8.70 6.02
N THR A 131 -0.22 -7.40 5.95
CA THR A 131 0.56 -6.32 6.57
C THR A 131 0.02 -5.83 7.90
N SER A 132 -1.07 -6.42 8.42
CA SER A 132 -1.73 -6.00 9.66
C SER A 132 -0.75 -5.91 10.84
N ASP A 133 0.10 -6.92 11.01
CA ASP A 133 1.10 -6.98 12.08
C ASP A 133 2.18 -5.89 11.97
N LEU A 134 2.59 -5.54 10.75
CA LEU A 134 3.62 -4.52 10.49
C LEU A 134 3.10 -3.11 10.70
N MET A 135 1.80 -2.87 10.52
CA MET A 135 1.19 -1.56 10.69
C MET A 135 0.85 -1.23 12.14
N GLN A 136 0.95 -2.21 13.05
CA GLN A 136 0.69 -2.07 14.48
C GLN A 136 1.98 -2.13 15.34
N ALA A 137 3.14 -2.28 14.68
CA ALA A 137 4.44 -2.40 15.33
C ALA A 137 5.05 -1.03 15.68
#